data_AF-A0A2E7UVG2-F1
#
_entry.id   AF-A0A2E7UVG2-F1
#
_cell.length_a   1.000
_cell.length_b   1.000
_cell.length_c   1.000
_cell.angle_alpha   90.00
_cell.angle_beta   90.00
_cell.angle_gamma   90.00
#
_symmetry.space_group_name_H-M   'P 1'
#
loop_
_entity.id
_entity.type
_entity.pdbx_description
1 polymer ?
#
loop_
_entity_poly.entity_id
_entity_poly.type
_entity_poly.pdbx_seq_one_letter_code
_entity_poly.pdbx_strand_id
1 'polypeptide(L)'
;MLTASTLSQILSKAATPQKARGLKKHISPLRGVRGAPGSAMTEAILAGWKSGVHLDEATDVAQLKLLFSTAFEDGLVAVGLAAAATPDDPESGLELCRYWLSLTDDIQTADALGWLMWMPALLSGAGKGPSDLLDARNADPFSRRAAVIALLAALPVPIEGPSAAGLRARLEQRRVAFVDAPLDEILEEVLPPFLNDSNPQVRKGIGRVVRTWAASSPDRAEAAVHTPGGLHRVIRDELEKGLKKGRRPTRSRR
;
A
#
# COMPACT_ATOMS: atom_id res chain seq x y z
N MET A 1 -11.16 -11.17 17.12
CA MET A 1 -9.68 -11.09 16.99
C MET A 1 -8.91 -11.23 18.33
N LEU A 2 -7.63 -11.66 18.31
CA LEU A 2 -6.64 -11.45 19.40
C LEU A 2 -6.55 -9.96 19.79
N THR A 3 -6.33 -9.66 21.08
CA THR A 3 -6.23 -8.25 21.51
C THR A 3 -4.99 -7.55 20.94
N ALA A 4 -5.08 -6.22 20.81
CA ALA A 4 -3.95 -5.37 20.41
C ALA A 4 -2.72 -5.55 21.32
N SER A 5 -2.96 -5.76 22.62
CA SER A 5 -1.89 -6.02 23.60
C SER A 5 -1.17 -7.34 23.31
N THR A 6 -1.92 -8.41 23.01
CA THR A 6 -1.35 -9.71 22.65
C THR A 6 -0.47 -9.63 21.40
N LEU A 7 -0.96 -8.95 20.36
CA LEU A 7 -0.19 -8.75 19.12
C LEU A 7 1.05 -7.88 19.34
N SER A 8 0.92 -6.81 20.12
CA SER A 8 2.03 -5.93 20.52
C SER A 8 3.13 -6.68 21.29
N GLN A 9 2.75 -7.67 22.10
CA GLN A 9 3.72 -8.49 22.85
C GLN A 9 4.55 -9.39 21.92
N ILE A 10 3.97 -9.93 20.85
CA ILE A 10 4.71 -10.69 19.82
C ILE A 10 5.82 -9.80 19.25
N LEU A 11 5.46 -8.58 18.84
CA LEU A 11 6.42 -7.61 18.29
C LEU A 11 7.48 -7.20 19.32
N SER A 12 7.07 -6.96 20.57
CA SER A 12 7.97 -6.51 21.63
C SER A 12 9.01 -7.57 22.00
N LYS A 13 8.66 -8.86 21.98
CA LYS A 13 9.62 -9.96 22.22
C LYS A 13 10.72 -10.04 21.16
N ALA A 14 10.41 -9.69 19.92
CA ALA A 14 11.35 -9.71 18.80
C ALA A 14 12.07 -8.36 18.56
N ALA A 15 11.69 -7.31 19.29
CA ALA A 15 12.20 -5.96 19.09
C ALA A 15 13.64 -5.82 19.62
N THR A 16 14.48 -5.06 18.90
CA THR A 16 15.84 -4.73 19.35
C THR A 16 16.15 -3.23 19.24
N PRO A 17 16.87 -2.63 20.22
CA PRO A 17 17.28 -1.23 20.15
C PRO A 17 18.15 -0.90 18.93
N GLN A 18 18.95 -1.85 18.45
CA GLN A 18 19.77 -1.72 17.25
C GLN A 18 18.89 -1.56 16.01
N LYS A 19 17.87 -2.39 15.86
CA LYS A 19 16.92 -2.30 14.74
C LYS A 19 16.10 -1.02 14.81
N ALA A 20 15.62 -0.65 15.99
CA ALA A 20 14.89 0.60 16.20
C ALA A 20 15.73 1.81 15.79
N ARG A 21 17.00 1.89 16.24
CA ARG A 21 17.93 2.95 15.82
C ARG A 21 18.21 2.96 14.33
N GLY A 22 18.34 1.79 13.71
CA GLY A 22 18.53 1.66 12.27
C GLY A 22 17.33 2.20 11.48
N LEU A 23 16.11 1.85 11.90
CA LEU A 23 14.87 2.35 11.29
C LEU A 23 14.73 3.87 11.48
N LYS A 24 15.04 4.40 12.67
CA LYS A 24 14.99 5.84 12.97
C LYS A 24 15.88 6.73 12.08
N LYS A 25 16.85 6.16 11.34
CA LYS A 25 17.64 6.88 10.33
C LYS A 25 16.86 7.18 9.05
N HIS A 26 15.76 6.45 8.82
CA HIS A 26 15.02 6.46 7.57
C HIS A 26 13.54 6.82 7.77
N ILE A 27 12.99 6.58 8.96
CA ILE A 27 11.61 6.88 9.33
C ILE A 27 11.56 7.50 10.74
N SER A 28 10.69 8.48 10.95
CA SER A 28 10.48 9.10 12.26
C SER A 28 8.99 9.26 12.58
N PRO A 29 8.24 8.16 12.69
CA PRO A 29 6.82 8.20 13.01
C PRO A 29 6.61 8.68 14.46
N LEU A 30 5.60 9.50 14.70
CA LEU A 30 5.23 10.11 15.98
C LEU A 30 4.87 9.05 17.03
N ARG A 31 4.23 7.96 16.59
CA ARG A 31 3.91 6.78 17.41
C ARG A 31 5.13 5.96 17.84
N GLY A 32 6.33 6.32 17.40
CA GLY A 32 7.57 5.65 17.78
C GLY A 32 7.82 4.35 17.02
N VAL A 33 8.99 3.76 17.25
CA VAL A 33 9.49 2.57 16.54
C VAL A 33 9.92 1.53 17.58
N ARG A 34 9.38 0.31 17.48
CA ARG A 34 9.79 -0.80 18.37
C ARG A 34 11.15 -1.35 17.99
N GLY A 35 11.42 -1.50 16.70
CA GLY A 35 12.57 -2.25 16.19
C GLY A 35 12.26 -3.72 15.97
N ALA A 36 11.01 -4.07 15.66
CA ALA A 36 10.61 -5.44 15.36
C ALA A 36 10.96 -5.80 13.91
N PRO A 37 11.50 -7.00 13.63
CA PRO A 37 11.78 -7.43 12.26
C PRO A 37 10.50 -7.75 11.48
N GLY A 38 10.58 -7.75 10.15
CA GLY A 38 9.44 -8.08 9.29
C GLY A 38 8.87 -9.49 9.48
N SER A 39 9.70 -10.44 9.92
CA SER A 39 9.25 -11.78 10.31
C SER A 39 8.31 -11.76 11.52
N ALA A 40 8.59 -10.94 12.53
CA ALA A 40 7.73 -10.78 13.70
C ALA A 40 6.40 -10.09 13.35
N MET A 41 6.43 -9.10 12.45
CA MET A 41 5.20 -8.52 11.91
C MET A 41 4.36 -9.57 11.16
N THR A 42 5.00 -10.41 10.34
CA THR A 42 4.33 -11.50 9.62
C THR A 42 3.70 -12.49 10.61
N GLU A 43 4.44 -12.90 11.64
CA GLU A 43 3.94 -13.80 12.69
C GLU A 43 2.72 -13.21 13.43
N ALA A 44 2.80 -11.95 13.84
CA ALA A 44 1.69 -11.26 14.51
C ALA A 44 0.45 -11.17 13.61
N ILE A 45 0.62 -10.82 12.33
CA ILE A 45 -0.50 -10.77 11.37
C ILE A 45 -1.13 -12.15 11.19
N LEU A 46 -0.33 -13.21 11.02
CA LEU A 46 -0.87 -14.56 10.85
C LEU A 46 -1.61 -15.05 12.10
N ALA A 47 -1.08 -14.77 13.28
CA ALA A 47 -1.72 -15.10 14.55
C ALA A 47 -3.04 -14.33 14.72
N GLY A 48 -3.05 -13.03 14.42
CA GLY A 48 -4.26 -12.20 14.46
C GLY A 48 -5.31 -12.66 13.46
N TRP A 49 -4.93 -12.92 12.21
CA TRP A 49 -5.85 -13.38 11.17
C TRP A 49 -6.50 -14.71 11.53
N LYS A 50 -5.73 -15.69 12.01
CA LYS A 50 -6.24 -17.00 12.44
C LYS A 50 -7.27 -16.90 13.57
N SER A 51 -7.26 -15.83 14.35
CA SER A 51 -8.19 -15.63 15.47
C SER A 51 -9.55 -15.03 15.08
N GLY A 52 -9.80 -14.78 13.78
CA GLY A 52 -11.02 -14.18 13.25
C GLY A 52 -11.02 -12.66 13.39
N VAL A 53 -10.78 -11.94 12.30
CA VAL A 53 -10.82 -10.48 12.23
C VAL A 53 -12.00 -10.06 11.37
N HIS A 54 -12.88 -9.24 11.92
CA HIS A 54 -14.09 -8.78 11.25
C HIS A 54 -14.21 -7.25 11.35
N LEU A 55 -14.56 -6.57 10.26
CA LEU A 55 -14.65 -5.10 10.22
C LEU A 55 -16.05 -4.56 10.60
N ASP A 56 -17.08 -5.40 10.56
CA ASP A 56 -18.43 -5.13 11.05
C ASP A 56 -18.54 -5.27 12.59
N GLU A 57 -17.55 -5.91 13.23
CA GLU A 57 -17.46 -6.01 14.68
C GLU A 57 -16.77 -4.80 15.31
N ALA A 58 -17.53 -3.98 16.05
CA ALA A 58 -17.00 -2.78 16.72
C ALA A 58 -15.82 -3.05 17.66
N THR A 59 -15.78 -4.21 18.31
CA THR A 59 -14.68 -4.61 19.21
C THR A 59 -13.39 -4.82 18.42
N ASP A 60 -13.45 -5.53 17.29
CA ASP A 60 -12.29 -5.78 16.44
C ASP A 60 -11.77 -4.48 15.82
N VAL A 61 -12.66 -3.60 15.35
CA VAL A 61 -12.29 -2.26 14.86
C VAL A 61 -11.61 -1.43 15.96
N ALA A 62 -12.09 -1.49 17.20
CA ALA A 62 -11.47 -0.80 18.33
C ALA A 62 -10.06 -1.35 18.63
N GLN A 63 -9.87 -2.67 18.57
CA GLN A 63 -8.55 -3.30 18.73
C GLN A 63 -7.59 -2.90 17.60
N LEU A 64 -8.07 -2.89 16.34
CA LEU A 64 -7.29 -2.44 15.18
C LEU A 64 -6.86 -0.97 15.32
N LYS A 65 -7.77 -0.07 15.73
CA LYS A 65 -7.45 1.34 15.97
C LYS A 65 -6.42 1.51 17.08
N LEU A 66 -6.57 0.78 18.19
CA LEU A 66 -5.60 0.80 19.29
C LEU A 66 -4.22 0.32 18.82
N LEU A 67 -4.17 -0.80 18.10
CA LEU A 67 -2.93 -1.34 17.56
C LEU A 67 -2.27 -0.35 16.59
N PHE A 68 -3.06 0.28 15.71
CA PHE A 68 -2.55 1.25 14.75
C PHE A 68 -1.86 2.45 15.41
N SER A 69 -2.42 2.93 16.52
CA SER A 69 -1.90 4.07 17.27
C SER A 69 -0.75 3.75 18.23
N THR A 70 -0.35 2.48 18.37
CA THR A 70 0.60 2.06 19.41
C THR A 70 2.06 2.33 19.05
N ALA A 71 2.57 1.71 17.98
CA ALA A 71 3.88 2.02 17.41
C ALA A 71 3.88 1.74 15.91
N PHE A 72 4.95 2.12 15.22
CA PHE A 72 5.08 1.97 13.77
C PHE A 72 4.79 0.54 13.28
N GLU A 73 5.45 -0.46 13.86
CA GLU A 73 5.29 -1.85 13.44
C GLU A 73 3.89 -2.39 13.76
N ASP A 74 3.29 -2.00 14.88
CA ASP A 74 1.90 -2.34 15.24
C ASP A 74 0.92 -1.75 14.24
N GLY A 75 1.17 -0.51 13.82
CA GLY A 75 0.56 0.14 12.68
C GLY A 75 0.46 -0.75 11.44
N LEU A 76 1.60 -1.26 11.01
CA LEU A 76 1.70 -2.10 9.83
C LEU A 76 1.03 -3.48 10.01
N VAL A 77 0.99 -3.99 11.25
CA VAL A 77 0.22 -5.20 11.60
C VAL A 77 -1.28 -4.92 11.52
N ALA A 78 -1.75 -3.81 12.07
CA ALA A 78 -3.15 -3.39 12.01
C ALA A 78 -3.62 -3.24 10.55
N VAL A 79 -2.82 -2.57 9.71
CA VAL A 79 -3.09 -2.44 8.26
C VAL A 79 -3.16 -3.81 7.59
N GLY A 80 -2.23 -4.72 7.89
CA GLY A 80 -2.24 -6.06 7.29
C GLY A 80 -3.43 -6.93 7.68
N LEU A 81 -3.91 -6.79 8.93
CA LEU A 81 -5.10 -7.49 9.43
C LEU A 81 -6.38 -6.89 8.83
N ALA A 82 -6.50 -5.57 8.81
CA ALA A 82 -7.63 -4.89 8.21
C ALA A 82 -7.73 -5.16 6.70
N ALA A 83 -6.60 -5.11 5.97
CA ALA A 83 -6.55 -5.42 4.54
C ALA A 83 -7.01 -6.86 4.21
N ALA A 84 -6.77 -7.82 5.10
CA ALA A 84 -7.27 -9.18 4.93
C ALA A 84 -8.79 -9.28 5.14
N ALA A 85 -9.38 -8.43 5.98
CA ALA A 85 -10.82 -8.39 6.23
C ALA A 85 -11.58 -7.46 5.27
N THR A 86 -10.90 -6.51 4.60
CA THR A 86 -11.50 -5.56 3.64
C THR A 86 -12.38 -6.21 2.57
N PRO A 87 -12.06 -7.38 1.98
CA PRO A 87 -12.94 -7.99 0.99
C PRO A 87 -14.32 -8.42 1.51
N ASP A 88 -14.47 -8.62 2.84
CA ASP A 88 -15.76 -8.98 3.45
C ASP A 88 -16.64 -7.76 3.70
N ASP A 89 -16.02 -6.61 4.00
CA ASP A 89 -16.70 -5.31 4.18
C ASP A 89 -15.84 -4.17 3.61
N PRO A 90 -15.94 -3.90 2.29
CA PRO A 90 -15.14 -2.90 1.62
C PRO A 90 -15.38 -1.47 2.13
N GLU A 91 -16.60 -1.13 2.54
CA GLU A 91 -16.95 0.21 3.00
C GLU A 91 -16.29 0.51 4.34
N SER A 92 -16.44 -0.39 5.33
CA SER A 92 -15.73 -0.24 6.61
C SER A 92 -14.21 -0.24 6.42
N GLY A 93 -13.70 -1.03 5.47
CA GLY A 93 -12.29 -1.01 5.08
C GLY A 93 -11.83 0.36 4.54
N LEU A 94 -12.62 0.97 3.66
CA LEU A 94 -12.34 2.30 3.10
C LEU A 94 -12.42 3.40 4.17
N GLU A 95 -13.43 3.37 5.02
CA GLU A 95 -13.58 4.31 6.14
C GLU A 95 -12.39 4.24 7.11
N LEU A 96 -11.98 3.02 7.49
CA LEU A 96 -10.84 2.81 8.37
C LEU A 96 -9.54 3.27 7.72
N CYS A 97 -9.38 3.01 6.41
CA CYS A 97 -8.23 3.50 5.64
C CYS A 97 -8.13 5.03 5.67
N ARG A 98 -9.23 5.73 5.38
CA ARG A 98 -9.31 7.20 5.41
C ARG A 98 -8.98 7.75 6.81
N TYR A 99 -9.54 7.14 7.85
CA TYR A 99 -9.24 7.49 9.23
C TYR A 99 -7.74 7.34 9.52
N TRP A 100 -7.13 6.22 9.17
CA TRP A 100 -5.70 5.98 9.39
C TRP A 100 -4.78 6.86 8.57
N LEU A 101 -5.17 7.24 7.35
CA LEU A 101 -4.42 8.21 6.55
C LEU A 101 -4.34 9.57 7.24
N SER A 102 -5.41 10.03 7.89
CA SER A 102 -5.42 11.29 8.66
C SER A 102 -4.44 11.30 9.85
N LEU A 103 -3.99 10.12 10.28
CA LEU A 103 -3.04 9.93 11.38
C LEU A 103 -1.63 9.56 10.89
N THR A 104 -1.44 9.35 9.59
CA THR A 104 -0.21 8.83 9.01
C THR A 104 0.81 9.94 8.78
N ASP A 105 2.04 9.67 9.22
CA ASP A 105 3.17 10.61 9.15
C ASP A 105 4.44 9.96 8.57
N ASP A 106 4.31 8.77 8.00
CA ASP A 106 5.40 8.00 7.42
C ASP A 106 5.02 7.37 6.06
N ILE A 107 6.00 7.26 5.17
CA ILE A 107 5.75 6.83 3.79
C ILE A 107 5.42 5.33 3.69
N GLN A 108 5.91 4.49 4.60
CA GLN A 108 5.68 3.05 4.55
C GLN A 108 4.25 2.70 4.92
N THR A 109 3.69 3.39 5.91
CA THR A 109 2.28 3.24 6.30
C THR A 109 1.37 3.82 5.23
N ALA A 110 1.71 4.98 4.65
CA ALA A 110 0.97 5.53 3.52
C ALA A 110 0.94 4.55 2.32
N ASP A 111 2.09 3.96 1.98
CA ASP A 111 2.19 2.97 0.91
C ASP A 111 1.34 1.73 1.21
N ALA A 112 1.39 1.23 2.45
CA ALA A 112 0.62 0.07 2.87
C ALA A 112 -0.90 0.34 2.82
N LEU A 113 -1.34 1.50 3.31
CA LEU A 113 -2.74 1.91 3.27
C LEU A 113 -3.26 2.04 1.83
N GLY A 114 -2.51 2.72 0.95
CA GLY A 114 -2.89 2.89 -0.45
C GLY A 114 -3.01 1.55 -1.17
N TRP A 115 -1.96 0.72 -1.13
CA TRP A 115 -1.87 -0.50 -1.92
C TRP A 115 -2.74 -1.64 -1.36
N LEU A 116 -2.85 -1.77 -0.03
CA LEU A 116 -3.51 -2.93 0.59
C LEU A 116 -4.96 -2.68 0.97
N MET A 117 -5.37 -1.42 1.16
CA MET A 117 -6.72 -1.09 1.63
C MET A 117 -7.47 -0.17 0.68
N TRP A 118 -6.92 1.01 0.36
CA TRP A 118 -7.66 2.04 -0.36
C TRP A 118 -8.11 1.55 -1.75
N MET A 119 -7.18 1.20 -2.63
CA MET A 119 -7.57 0.76 -3.98
C MET A 119 -8.34 -0.57 -3.97
N PRO A 120 -7.93 -1.61 -3.20
CA PRO A 120 -8.72 -2.83 -3.12
C PRO A 120 -10.17 -2.61 -2.67
N ALA A 121 -10.43 -1.71 -1.72
CA ALA A 121 -11.80 -1.34 -1.32
C ALA A 121 -12.57 -0.69 -2.47
N LEU A 122 -11.96 0.29 -3.16
CA LEU A 122 -12.58 0.96 -4.32
C LEU A 122 -12.87 -0.01 -5.47
N LEU A 123 -11.96 -0.95 -5.75
CA LEU A 123 -12.15 -2.01 -6.76
C LEU A 123 -13.26 -2.99 -6.36
N SER A 124 -13.52 -3.15 -5.06
CA SER A 124 -14.59 -3.99 -4.54
C SER A 124 -15.95 -3.26 -4.48
N GLY A 125 -16.03 -2.03 -4.99
CA GLY A 125 -17.26 -1.25 -5.09
C GLY A 125 -17.51 -0.25 -3.95
N ALA A 126 -16.56 -0.07 -3.02
CA ALA A 126 -16.70 0.94 -1.97
C ALA A 126 -16.55 2.38 -2.51
N GLY A 127 -17.21 3.33 -1.85
CA GLY A 127 -17.11 4.75 -2.18
C GLY A 127 -17.63 5.06 -3.59
N LYS A 128 -16.96 5.96 -4.32
CA LYS A 128 -17.32 6.31 -5.71
C LYS A 128 -16.44 5.60 -6.74
N GLY A 129 -15.80 4.50 -6.34
CA GLY A 129 -14.85 3.77 -7.17
C GLY A 129 -13.48 4.47 -7.30
N PRO A 130 -12.61 4.00 -8.22
CA PRO A 130 -11.20 4.42 -8.31
C PRO A 130 -10.97 5.93 -8.44
N SER A 131 -11.91 6.68 -9.03
CA SER A 131 -11.84 8.14 -9.16
C SER A 131 -11.79 8.88 -7.81
N ASP A 132 -12.23 8.25 -6.70
CA ASP A 132 -12.11 8.80 -5.34
C ASP A 132 -10.65 9.10 -4.95
N LEU A 133 -9.67 8.46 -5.58
CA LEU A 133 -8.25 8.75 -5.36
C LEU A 133 -7.88 10.19 -5.76
N LEU A 134 -8.62 10.80 -6.70
CA LEU A 134 -8.38 12.17 -7.15
C LEU A 134 -8.69 13.21 -6.07
N ASP A 135 -9.55 12.90 -5.10
CA ASP A 135 -9.85 13.78 -3.98
C ASP A 135 -8.60 14.04 -3.12
N ALA A 136 -7.63 13.11 -3.15
CA ALA A 136 -6.38 13.25 -2.44
C ALA A 136 -5.41 14.26 -3.06
N ARG A 137 -5.60 14.71 -4.31
CA ARG A 137 -4.60 15.51 -5.07
C ARG A 137 -4.13 16.80 -4.37
N ASN A 138 -4.95 17.35 -3.48
CA ASN A 138 -4.66 18.54 -2.71
C ASN A 138 -4.48 18.26 -1.20
N ALA A 139 -4.52 17.00 -0.78
CA ALA A 139 -4.33 16.58 0.60
C ALA A 139 -2.86 16.69 1.03
N ASP A 140 -2.53 16.27 2.24
CA ASP A 140 -1.15 16.20 2.71
C ASP A 140 -0.30 15.23 1.86
N PRO A 141 1.04 15.32 1.91
CA PRO A 141 1.91 14.48 1.09
C PRO A 141 1.78 12.97 1.30
N PHE A 142 1.39 12.51 2.49
CA PHE A 142 1.21 11.08 2.77
C PHE A 142 -0.08 10.56 2.14
N SER A 143 -1.17 11.31 2.25
CA SER A 143 -2.43 11.00 1.55
C SER A 143 -2.26 10.98 0.02
N ARG A 144 -1.56 11.97 -0.54
CA ARG A 144 -1.23 11.98 -1.99
C ARG A 144 -0.39 10.79 -2.40
N ARG A 145 0.63 10.46 -1.59
CA ARG A 145 1.48 9.29 -1.85
C ARG A 145 0.69 7.99 -1.78
N ALA A 146 -0.18 7.83 -0.77
CA ALA A 146 -1.06 6.69 -0.64
C ALA A 146 -1.95 6.55 -1.87
N ALA A 147 -2.59 7.63 -2.32
CA ALA A 147 -3.44 7.61 -3.51
C ALA A 147 -2.69 7.17 -4.78
N VAL A 148 -1.47 7.68 -5.00
CA VAL A 148 -0.62 7.22 -6.10
C VAL A 148 -0.28 5.74 -5.96
N ILE A 149 0.20 5.31 -4.79
CA ILE A 149 0.62 3.93 -4.56
C ILE A 149 -0.55 2.94 -4.64
N ALA A 150 -1.76 3.40 -4.34
CA ALA A 150 -2.99 2.63 -4.52
C ALA A 150 -3.13 2.09 -5.94
N LEU A 151 -2.65 2.84 -6.95
CA LEU A 151 -2.66 2.42 -8.36
C LEU A 151 -1.82 1.17 -8.65
N LEU A 152 -0.91 0.75 -7.76
CA LEU A 152 -0.25 -0.55 -7.90
C LEU A 152 -1.23 -1.73 -7.80
N ALA A 153 -2.40 -1.55 -7.17
CA ALA A 153 -3.45 -2.56 -7.13
C ALA A 153 -4.19 -2.70 -8.47
N ALA A 154 -4.10 -1.71 -9.36
CA ALA A 154 -4.60 -1.77 -10.74
C ALA A 154 -3.60 -2.41 -11.72
N LEU A 155 -2.48 -2.95 -11.23
CA LEU A 155 -1.43 -3.55 -12.04
C LEU A 155 -1.22 -5.02 -11.66
N PRO A 156 -0.81 -5.89 -12.61
CA PRO A 156 -0.57 -7.31 -12.35
C PRO A 156 0.81 -7.53 -11.69
N VAL A 157 1.02 -6.87 -10.56
CA VAL A 157 2.25 -6.91 -9.77
C VAL A 157 2.00 -7.61 -8.44
N PRO A 158 2.85 -8.58 -8.05
CA PRO A 158 2.72 -9.22 -6.75
C PRO A 158 2.86 -8.20 -5.62
N ILE A 159 1.96 -8.28 -4.65
CA ILE A 159 2.00 -7.47 -3.44
C ILE A 159 3.24 -7.85 -2.62
N GLU A 160 3.96 -6.85 -2.12
CA GLU A 160 5.22 -7.01 -1.39
C GLU A 160 5.08 -6.66 0.10
N GLY A 161 6.06 -7.10 0.89
CA GLY A 161 6.19 -6.70 2.29
C GLY A 161 5.44 -7.59 3.30
N PRO A 162 5.66 -7.32 4.61
CA PRO A 162 5.11 -8.09 5.71
C PRO A 162 3.61 -7.82 5.93
N SER A 163 3.12 -6.60 5.72
CA SER A 163 1.69 -6.27 5.89
C SER A 163 0.77 -7.06 4.96
N ALA A 164 1.28 -7.54 3.82
CA ALA A 164 0.52 -8.41 2.92
C ALA A 164 0.34 -9.85 3.43
N ALA A 165 0.92 -10.22 4.58
CA ALA A 165 0.86 -11.59 5.11
C ALA A 165 -0.57 -12.07 5.39
N GLY A 166 -1.43 -11.19 5.90
CA GLY A 166 -2.84 -11.52 6.20
C GLY A 166 -3.59 -11.87 4.93
N LEU A 167 -3.47 -11.04 3.90
CA LEU A 167 -4.09 -11.28 2.59
C LEU A 167 -3.56 -12.56 1.92
N ARG A 168 -2.24 -12.81 1.98
CA ARG A 168 -1.65 -14.07 1.49
C ARG A 168 -2.20 -15.29 2.21
N ALA A 169 -2.40 -15.20 3.52
CA ALA A 169 -2.98 -16.27 4.32
C ALA A 169 -4.46 -16.50 4.01
N ARG A 170 -5.24 -15.42 3.87
CA ARG A 170 -6.64 -15.47 3.44
C ARG A 170 -6.82 -16.17 2.10
N LEU A 171 -5.98 -15.81 1.13
CA LEU A 171 -6.08 -16.33 -0.25
C LEU A 171 -5.33 -17.65 -0.46
N GLU A 172 -4.68 -18.17 0.59
CA GLU A 172 -3.83 -19.37 0.51
C GLU A 172 -2.75 -19.30 -0.58
N GLN A 173 -2.24 -18.09 -0.84
CA GLN A 173 -1.32 -17.80 -1.93
C GLN A 173 -0.04 -17.14 -1.43
N ARG A 174 1.11 -17.67 -1.84
CA ARG A 174 2.42 -17.07 -1.53
C ARG A 174 2.65 -15.73 -2.24
N ARG A 175 2.08 -15.58 -3.44
CA ARG A 175 2.15 -14.36 -4.25
C ARG A 175 0.74 -14.01 -4.67
N VAL A 176 0.29 -12.83 -4.27
CA VAL A 176 -1.03 -12.29 -4.58
C VAL A 176 -0.81 -11.06 -5.44
N ALA A 177 -1.58 -10.94 -6.53
CA ALA A 177 -1.83 -9.69 -7.24
C ALA A 177 -3.34 -9.45 -7.20
N PHE A 178 -3.77 -8.19 -7.22
CA PHE A 178 -5.20 -7.87 -7.18
C PHE A 178 -5.89 -8.05 -8.54
N VAL A 179 -5.12 -7.96 -9.62
CA VAL A 179 -5.60 -8.07 -11.00
C VAL A 179 -4.62 -8.90 -11.82
N ASP A 180 -5.14 -9.63 -12.81
CA ASP A 180 -4.32 -10.47 -13.71
C ASP A 180 -3.77 -9.70 -14.92
N ALA A 181 -4.42 -8.60 -15.27
CA ALA A 181 -4.05 -7.69 -16.36
C ALA A 181 -4.12 -6.24 -15.85
N PRO A 182 -3.37 -5.30 -16.45
CA PRO A 182 -3.42 -3.90 -16.04
C PRO A 182 -4.81 -3.31 -16.32
N LEU A 183 -5.36 -2.57 -15.35
CA LEU A 183 -6.57 -1.77 -15.52
C LEU A 183 -6.17 -0.37 -16.00
N ASP A 184 -5.77 -0.32 -17.26
CA ASP A 184 -5.15 0.86 -17.88
C ASP A 184 -6.05 2.10 -17.85
N GLU A 185 -7.38 1.94 -17.97
CA GLU A 185 -8.33 3.04 -17.93
C GLU A 185 -8.27 3.81 -16.60
N ILE A 186 -8.10 3.08 -15.48
CA ILE A 186 -7.98 3.68 -14.16
C ILE A 186 -6.67 4.45 -14.03
N LEU A 187 -5.58 3.89 -14.58
CA LEU A 187 -4.26 4.53 -14.55
C LEU A 187 -4.25 5.80 -15.39
N GLU A 188 -4.88 5.77 -16.56
CA GLU A 188 -5.05 6.92 -17.47
C GLU A 188 -5.89 8.03 -16.85
N GLU A 189 -6.92 7.67 -16.08
CA GLU A 189 -7.76 8.65 -15.39
C GLU A 189 -7.05 9.28 -14.18
N VAL A 190 -6.47 8.44 -13.31
CA VAL A 190 -6.07 8.87 -11.97
C VAL A 190 -4.64 9.37 -11.90
N LEU A 191 -3.70 8.79 -12.66
CA LEU A 191 -2.28 9.12 -12.52
C LEU A 191 -1.88 10.51 -13.05
N PRO A 192 -2.38 10.99 -14.20
CA PRO A 192 -1.89 12.24 -14.81
C PRO A 192 -1.94 13.47 -13.89
N PRO A 193 -3.01 13.69 -13.08
CA PRO A 193 -3.06 14.79 -12.12
C PRO A 193 -1.92 14.81 -11.09
N PHE A 194 -1.28 13.68 -10.79
CA PHE A 194 -0.18 13.60 -9.83
C PHE A 194 1.21 13.78 -10.47
N LEU A 195 1.37 13.67 -11.79
CA LEU A 195 2.69 13.59 -12.44
C LEU A 195 3.64 14.77 -12.13
N ASN A 196 3.06 15.94 -11.81
CA ASN A 196 3.79 17.16 -11.50
C ASN A 196 3.94 17.44 -9.99
N ASP A 197 3.70 16.46 -9.11
CA ASP A 197 3.78 16.67 -7.66
C ASP A 197 5.16 17.21 -7.24
N SER A 198 5.15 18.28 -6.44
CA SER A 198 6.35 18.98 -5.97
C SER A 198 7.08 18.25 -4.84
N ASN A 199 6.44 17.29 -4.17
CA ASN A 199 7.02 16.52 -3.08
C ASN A 199 7.88 15.35 -3.62
N PRO A 200 9.18 15.26 -3.24
CA PRO A 200 10.07 14.19 -3.70
C PRO A 200 9.61 12.77 -3.30
N GLN A 201 8.93 12.62 -2.15
CA GLN A 201 8.42 11.33 -1.71
C GLN A 201 7.23 10.90 -2.56
N VAL A 202 6.31 11.81 -2.90
CA VAL A 202 5.21 11.48 -3.82
C VAL A 202 5.77 11.12 -5.20
N ARG A 203 6.73 11.89 -5.73
CA ARG A 203 7.41 11.57 -7.01
C ARG A 203 8.07 10.20 -7.06
N LYS A 204 8.66 9.73 -5.96
CA LYS A 204 9.19 8.36 -5.87
C LYS A 204 8.07 7.31 -5.99
N GLY A 205 6.91 7.57 -5.38
CA GLY A 205 5.72 6.73 -5.55
C GLY A 205 5.23 6.71 -6.99
N ILE A 206 5.13 7.89 -7.62
CA ILE A 206 4.75 8.04 -9.04
C ILE A 206 5.70 7.24 -9.94
N GLY A 207 7.01 7.42 -9.77
CA GLY A 207 8.01 6.68 -10.55
C GLY A 207 7.86 5.17 -10.43
N ARG A 208 7.53 4.65 -9.24
CA ARG A 208 7.27 3.21 -9.03
C ARG A 208 6.06 2.74 -9.82
N VAL A 209 4.94 3.47 -9.77
CA VAL A 209 3.71 3.14 -10.51
C VAL A 209 3.97 3.21 -12.02
N VAL A 210 4.53 4.32 -12.50
CA VAL A 210 4.86 4.53 -13.92
C VAL A 210 5.75 3.41 -14.46
N ARG A 211 6.83 3.06 -13.75
CA ARG A 211 7.70 1.96 -14.20
C ARG A 211 6.99 0.63 -14.27
N THR A 212 6.14 0.34 -13.28
CA THR A 212 5.41 -0.93 -13.20
C THR A 212 4.39 -1.00 -14.33
N TRP A 213 3.65 0.09 -14.54
CA TRP A 213 2.69 0.22 -15.63
C TRP A 213 3.35 0.08 -17.00
N ALA A 214 4.41 0.84 -17.26
CA ALA A 214 5.13 0.77 -18.54
C ALA A 214 5.82 -0.58 -18.80
N ALA A 215 6.06 -1.38 -17.77
CA ALA A 215 6.53 -2.76 -17.93
C ALA A 215 5.43 -3.75 -18.31
N SER A 216 4.17 -3.42 -18.03
CA SER A 216 3.00 -4.28 -18.27
C SER A 216 2.16 -3.83 -19.47
N SER A 217 2.04 -2.53 -19.71
CA SER A 217 1.29 -1.91 -20.83
C SER A 217 2.10 -0.73 -21.40
N PRO A 218 3.18 -1.00 -22.17
CA PRO A 218 4.17 0.01 -22.54
C PRO A 218 3.59 1.20 -23.32
N ASP A 219 2.78 0.91 -24.33
CA ASP A 219 2.31 1.93 -25.28
C ASP A 219 1.25 2.83 -24.63
N ARG A 220 0.37 2.28 -23.78
CA ARG A 220 -0.60 3.06 -23.01
C ARG A 220 0.07 3.93 -21.96
N ALA A 221 1.03 3.38 -21.21
CA ALA A 221 1.79 4.15 -20.24
C ALA A 221 2.59 5.31 -20.90
N GLU A 222 3.21 5.07 -22.05
CA GLU A 222 3.96 6.11 -22.78
C GLU A 222 3.04 7.24 -23.27
N ALA A 223 1.87 6.89 -23.80
CA ALA A 223 0.87 7.87 -24.25
C ALA A 223 0.30 8.69 -23.09
N ALA A 224 -0.08 8.04 -21.98
CA ALA A 224 -0.78 8.67 -20.87
C ALA A 224 0.11 9.53 -19.98
N VAL A 225 1.40 9.19 -19.87
CA VAL A 225 2.35 9.94 -19.03
C VAL A 225 2.93 11.16 -19.78
N HIS A 226 2.49 11.42 -21.02
CA HIS A 226 2.86 12.61 -21.77
C HIS A 226 2.28 13.88 -21.13
N THR A 227 3.13 14.78 -20.64
CA THR A 227 2.71 16.00 -19.92
C THR A 227 3.21 17.26 -20.64
N PRO A 228 2.35 18.24 -20.95
CA PRO A 228 2.78 19.57 -21.41
C PRO A 228 3.72 20.23 -20.39
N GLY A 229 4.92 20.64 -20.82
CA GLY A 229 5.98 21.14 -19.92
C GLY A 229 7.02 20.09 -19.50
N GLY A 230 6.77 18.81 -19.81
CA GLY A 230 7.71 17.70 -19.64
C GLY A 230 7.71 17.10 -18.23
N LEU A 231 8.06 15.82 -18.16
CA LEU A 231 8.14 15.07 -16.91
C LEU A 231 9.40 15.41 -16.12
N HIS A 232 9.26 15.45 -14.80
CA HIS A 232 10.40 15.48 -13.89
C HIS A 232 11.35 14.30 -14.17
N ARG A 233 12.66 14.55 -14.18
CA ARG A 233 13.71 13.57 -14.56
C ARG A 233 13.53 12.19 -13.91
N VAL A 234 13.28 12.15 -12.60
CA VAL A 234 13.08 10.89 -11.86
C VAL A 234 11.94 10.04 -12.43
N ILE A 235 10.83 10.65 -12.87
CA ILE A 235 9.70 9.91 -13.43
C ILE A 235 10.03 9.42 -14.84
N ARG A 236 10.70 10.27 -15.64
CA ARG A 236 11.19 9.92 -16.98
C ARG A 236 12.15 8.72 -16.94
N ASP A 237 13.13 8.74 -16.04
CA ASP A 237 14.11 7.66 -15.87
C ASP A 237 13.41 6.34 -15.48
N GLU A 238 12.35 6.38 -14.67
CA GLU A 238 11.57 5.20 -14.29
C GLU A 238 10.66 4.70 -15.43
N LEU A 239 10.06 5.62 -16.21
CA LEU A 239 9.31 5.29 -17.43
C LEU A 239 10.19 4.55 -18.44
N GLU A 240 11.36 5.08 -18.76
CA GLU A 240 12.31 4.45 -19.70
C GLU A 240 12.72 3.03 -19.25
N LYS A 241 12.97 2.84 -17.95
CA LYS A 241 13.24 1.50 -17.38
C LYS A 241 12.07 0.55 -17.55
N GLY A 242 10.84 1.03 -17.36
CA GLY A 242 9.61 0.27 -17.56
C GLY A 242 9.42 -0.15 -19.01
N LEU A 243 9.47 0.82 -19.95
CA LEU A 243 9.34 0.58 -21.39
C LEU A 243 10.39 -0.41 -21.90
N LYS A 244 11.65 -0.25 -21.48
CA LYS A 244 12.73 -1.19 -21.82
C LYS A 244 12.46 -2.60 -21.31
N LYS A 245 11.75 -2.76 -20.20
CA LYS A 245 11.39 -4.08 -19.67
C LYS A 245 10.19 -4.66 -20.45
N GLY A 246 9.14 -3.89 -20.65
CA GLY A 246 7.90 -4.36 -21.30
C GLY A 246 8.07 -4.65 -22.79
N ARG A 247 8.96 -3.94 -23.49
CA ARG A 247 9.26 -4.16 -24.92
C ARG A 247 10.32 -5.25 -25.17
N ARG A 248 10.82 -5.94 -24.14
CA ARG A 248 11.76 -7.06 -24.35
C ARG A 248 11.02 -8.21 -25.05
N PRO A 249 11.61 -8.82 -26.10
CA PRO A 249 11.03 -10.01 -26.69
C PRO A 249 10.90 -11.09 -25.63
N THR A 250 9.69 -11.55 -25.35
CA THR A 250 9.47 -12.75 -24.57
C THR A 250 10.09 -13.91 -25.33
N ARG A 251 11.21 -14.45 -24.84
CA ARG A 251 11.78 -15.69 -25.38
C ARG A 251 10.69 -16.76 -25.26
N SER A 252 10.11 -17.12 -26.41
CA SER A 252 9.25 -18.27 -26.59
C SER A 252 9.91 -19.48 -25.93
N ARG A 253 9.45 -19.87 -24.74
CA ARG A 253 9.73 -21.20 -24.20
C ARG A 253 8.95 -22.17 -25.07
N ARG A 254 9.65 -22.76 -26.04
CA ARG A 254 9.26 -24.02 -26.66
C ARG A 254 9.29 -25.12 -25.60
#